data_AF-A0A1G0FLK9-F1
#
_entry.id   AF-A0A1G0FLK9-F1
#
_cell.length_a   1.000
_cell.length_b   1.000
_cell.length_c   1.000
_cell.angle_alpha   90.00
_cell.angle_beta   90.00
_cell.angle_gamma   90.00
#
_symmetry.space_group_name_H-M   'P 1'
#
loop_
_entity.id
_entity.type
_entity.pdbx_description
1 polymer ?
#
loop_
_entity_poly.entity_id
_entity_poly.type
_entity_poly.pdbx_seq_one_letter_code
_entity_poly.pdbx_strand_id
1 'polypeptide(L)'
;MWESNFYRRQRRKLKTFKKFVREVNRNPFEQHTLHYHQILDLTPDAQLSPWDSFMRSRLGQARVKFVGRFESLQVDMERVCAEIGIPAVQLPVVNRSDRRQQYREYYDDETIKIVADRFATDIKLFDYEF
;
A
#
# COMPACT_ATOMS: atom_id res chain seq x y z
N MET A 1 18.50 5.57 7.56
CA MET A 1 19.21 4.39 7.02
C MET A 1 18.35 3.16 7.33
N TRP A 2 17.72 2.55 6.33
CA TRP A 2 16.74 1.47 6.51
C TRP A 2 17.36 0.22 7.14
N GLU A 3 16.80 -0.31 8.23
CA GLU A 3 17.11 -1.69 8.66
C GLU A 3 16.37 -2.72 7.79
N SER A 4 16.76 -2.81 6.52
CA SER A 4 16.33 -3.89 5.60
C SER A 4 16.57 -5.30 6.18
N ASN A 5 17.49 -5.40 7.17
CA ASN A 5 17.82 -6.62 7.90
C ASN A 5 16.72 -7.10 8.86
N PHE A 6 15.94 -6.21 9.48
CA PHE A 6 14.86 -6.61 10.41
C PHE A 6 13.78 -7.40 9.65
N TYR A 7 13.28 -6.82 8.56
CA TYR A 7 12.27 -7.44 7.68
C TYR A 7 12.75 -8.76 7.07
N ARG A 8 14.01 -8.82 6.61
CA ARG A 8 14.57 -10.08 6.07
C ARG A 8 14.64 -11.19 7.12
N ARG A 9 14.97 -10.86 8.38
CA ARG A 9 15.07 -11.86 9.47
C ARG A 9 13.70 -12.36 9.93
N GLN A 10 12.71 -11.48 10.08
CA GLN A 10 11.35 -11.88 10.47
C GLN A 10 10.64 -12.66 9.34
N ARG A 11 10.78 -12.21 8.07
CA ARG A 11 10.23 -12.95 6.91
C ARG A 11 10.83 -14.34 6.75
N ARG A 12 12.11 -14.56 7.09
CA ARG A 12 12.73 -15.91 7.05
C ARG A 12 12.01 -16.92 7.94
N LYS A 13 11.31 -16.49 9.00
CA LYS A 13 10.52 -17.37 9.88
C LYS A 13 9.11 -17.66 9.32
N LEU A 14 8.55 -16.74 8.53
CA LEU A 14 7.23 -16.86 7.91
C LEU A 14 7.34 -17.52 6.54
N LYS A 15 7.40 -18.86 6.55
CA LYS A 15 7.67 -19.68 5.35
C LYS A 15 6.60 -19.65 4.26
N THR A 16 5.38 -19.15 4.54
CA THR A 16 4.28 -19.11 3.57
C THR A 16 3.51 -17.79 3.66
N PHE A 17 2.89 -17.38 2.56
CA PHE A 17 2.03 -16.19 2.52
C PHE A 17 0.89 -16.26 3.54
N LYS A 18 0.23 -17.42 3.65
CA LYS A 18 -0.81 -17.66 4.66
C LYS A 18 -0.34 -17.45 6.10
N LYS A 19 0.85 -17.93 6.45
CA LYS A 19 1.43 -17.68 7.79
C LYS A 19 1.72 -16.20 7.99
N PHE A 20 2.19 -15.51 6.95
CA PHE A 20 2.39 -14.07 6.99
C PHE A 20 1.09 -13.30 7.21
N VAL A 21 0.03 -13.59 6.46
CA VAL A 21 -1.29 -12.92 6.62
C VAL A 21 -1.85 -13.14 8.03
N ARG A 22 -1.78 -14.37 8.55
CA ARG A 22 -2.21 -14.66 9.92
C ARG A 22 -1.40 -13.90 10.97
N GLU A 23 -0.07 -13.81 10.80
CA GLU A 23 0.80 -13.10 11.73
C GLU A 23 0.53 -11.60 11.74
N VAL A 24 0.41 -10.99 10.55
CA VAL A 24 0.02 -9.57 10.40
C VAL A 24 -1.34 -9.31 11.03
N ASN A 25 -2.26 -10.28 10.95
CA ASN A 25 -3.57 -10.13 11.56
C ASN A 25 -3.50 -10.15 13.09
N ARG A 26 -2.73 -11.09 13.65
CA ARG A 26 -2.59 -11.30 15.11
C ARG A 26 -1.77 -10.22 15.80
N ASN A 27 -0.72 -9.77 15.17
CA ASN A 27 0.15 -8.72 15.67
C ASN A 27 0.04 -7.56 14.69
N PRO A 28 -0.90 -6.63 14.91
CA PRO A 28 -0.93 -5.40 14.14
C PRO A 28 0.46 -4.82 14.23
N PHE A 29 1.12 -4.64 13.08
CA PHE A 29 2.49 -4.13 13.01
C PHE A 29 2.54 -2.66 13.48
N GLU A 30 2.25 -2.38 14.75
CA GLU A 30 2.39 -1.06 15.37
C GLU A 30 3.86 -0.65 15.43
N GLN A 31 4.78 -1.61 15.36
CA GLN A 31 6.22 -1.32 15.34
C GLN A 31 6.72 -0.73 14.02
N HIS A 32 6.02 -0.93 12.89
CA HIS A 32 6.33 -0.19 11.65
C HIS A 32 5.65 1.17 11.59
N THR A 33 4.61 1.36 12.39
CA THR A 33 4.06 2.68 12.64
C THR A 33 5.08 3.58 13.35
N LEU A 34 6.09 3.07 14.08
CA LEU A 34 7.10 3.92 14.76
C LEU A 34 7.91 4.83 13.82
N HIS A 35 8.14 4.44 12.55
CA HIS A 35 8.70 5.38 11.56
C HIS A 35 7.62 6.27 10.92
N TYR A 36 6.41 5.73 10.70
CA TYR A 36 5.28 6.56 10.32
C TYR A 36 4.94 7.59 11.40
N HIS A 37 5.21 7.34 12.68
CA HIS A 37 5.01 8.29 13.78
C HIS A 37 5.95 9.48 13.66
N GLN A 38 7.15 9.32 13.08
CA GLN A 38 7.99 10.47 12.73
C GLN A 38 7.39 11.32 11.59
N ILE A 39 6.60 10.70 10.70
CA ILE A 39 5.83 11.40 9.65
C ILE A 39 4.50 11.94 10.22
N LEU A 40 3.89 11.25 11.19
CA LEU A 40 2.62 11.62 11.80
C LEU A 40 2.81 12.71 12.86
N ASP A 41 3.96 12.83 13.52
CA ASP A 41 4.31 13.97 14.37
C ASP A 41 4.39 15.28 13.55
N LEU A 42 4.56 15.17 12.22
CA LEU A 42 4.49 16.29 11.27
C LEU A 42 3.09 16.54 10.72
N THR A 43 2.12 15.68 11.00
CA THR A 43 0.73 15.85 10.59
C THR A 43 -0.15 16.00 11.82
N PRO A 44 -0.91 17.09 12.00
CA PRO A 44 -1.82 17.20 13.13
C PRO A 44 -2.81 16.01 13.23
N ASP A 45 -3.06 15.29 12.14
CA ASP A 45 -4.26 14.48 11.89
C ASP A 45 -4.24 13.05 12.45
N ALA A 46 -3.70 12.85 13.66
CA ALA A 46 -3.46 11.56 14.33
C ALA A 46 -4.69 10.67 14.62
N GLN A 47 -5.92 11.07 14.22
CA GLN A 47 -7.15 10.28 14.39
C GLN A 47 -7.52 9.46 13.16
N LEU A 48 -6.86 9.67 12.02
CA LEU A 48 -7.07 8.90 10.80
C LEU A 48 -6.05 7.76 10.71
N SER A 49 -6.39 6.69 9.99
CA SER A 49 -5.37 5.73 9.58
C SER A 49 -4.31 6.48 8.75
N PRO A 50 -3.03 6.05 8.77
CA PRO A 50 -1.98 6.74 8.03
C PRO A 50 -2.34 6.97 6.56
N TRP A 51 -2.97 5.98 5.92
CA TRP A 51 -3.40 6.06 4.53
C TRP A 51 -4.52 7.07 4.30
N ASP A 52 -5.51 7.12 5.20
CA ASP A 52 -6.60 8.10 5.08
C ASP A 52 -6.11 9.53 5.31
N SER A 53 -5.12 9.74 6.19
CA SER A 53 -4.48 11.06 6.41
C SER A 53 -3.73 11.59 5.18
N PHE A 54 -3.14 10.71 4.35
CA PHE A 54 -2.54 11.13 3.08
C PHE A 54 -3.58 11.52 2.04
N MET A 55 -4.73 10.85 2.04
CA MET A 55 -5.75 10.99 1.01
C MET A 55 -6.75 12.10 1.36
N ARG A 56 -7.06 12.30 2.64
CA ARG A 56 -8.12 13.18 3.13
C ARG A 56 -7.65 14.08 4.27
N SER A 57 -8.18 15.29 4.33
CA SER A 57 -8.04 16.17 5.49
C SER A 57 -8.96 15.71 6.63
N ARG A 58 -8.79 16.26 7.85
CA ARG A 58 -9.72 16.04 8.97
C ARG A 58 -11.18 16.40 8.65
N LEU A 59 -11.40 17.28 7.68
CA LEU A 59 -12.72 17.70 7.21
C LEU A 59 -13.27 16.76 6.12
N GLY A 60 -12.59 15.65 5.84
CA GLY A 60 -12.96 14.65 4.83
C GLY A 60 -12.63 15.04 3.38
N GLN A 61 -11.95 16.16 3.16
CA GLN A 61 -11.64 16.69 1.83
C GLN A 61 -10.44 15.97 1.21
N ALA A 62 -10.53 15.59 -0.06
CA ALA A 62 -9.42 14.98 -0.77
C ALA A 62 -8.21 15.92 -0.83
N ARG A 63 -7.02 15.42 -0.48
CA ARG A 63 -5.74 16.17 -0.53
C ARG A 63 -5.06 16.08 -1.89
N VAL A 64 -5.47 15.13 -2.72
CA VAL A 64 -4.94 14.87 -4.06
C VAL A 64 -6.04 15.02 -5.10
N LYS A 65 -5.68 15.51 -6.29
CA LYS A 65 -6.60 15.64 -7.44
C LYS A 65 -6.72 14.35 -8.26
N PHE A 66 -5.70 13.49 -8.18
CA PHE A 66 -5.61 12.26 -8.95
C PHE A 66 -4.81 11.20 -8.20
N VAL A 67 -5.19 9.94 -8.41
CA VAL A 67 -4.56 8.74 -7.84
C VAL A 67 -4.34 7.77 -8.99
N GLY A 68 -3.08 7.54 -9.35
CA GLY A 68 -2.71 6.54 -10.36
C GLY A 68 -2.72 5.13 -9.80
N ARG A 69 -2.96 4.14 -10.67
CA ARG A 69 -2.94 2.71 -10.35
C ARG A 69 -1.73 2.04 -11.00
N PHE A 70 -1.19 1.01 -10.35
CA PHE A 70 -0.02 0.30 -10.90
C PHE A 70 -0.39 -0.54 -12.14
N GLU A 71 -1.63 -0.99 -12.19
CA GLU A 71 -2.23 -1.75 -13.29
C GLU A 71 -2.32 -0.93 -14.59
N SER A 72 -2.41 0.40 -14.48
CA SER A 72 -2.49 1.36 -15.58
C SER A 72 -1.37 2.41 -15.51
N LEU A 73 -0.23 2.09 -14.89
CA LEU A 73 0.78 3.08 -14.47
C LEU A 73 1.26 4.01 -15.58
N GLN A 74 1.52 3.47 -16.77
CA GLN A 74 1.99 4.28 -17.91
C GLN A 74 0.91 5.28 -18.36
N VAL A 75 -0.33 4.82 -18.50
CA VAL A 75 -1.48 5.65 -18.91
C VAL A 75 -1.75 6.73 -17.86
N ASP A 76 -1.70 6.36 -16.58
CA ASP A 76 -1.93 7.30 -15.48
C ASP A 76 -0.81 8.35 -15.39
N MET A 77 0.43 7.97 -15.69
CA MET A 77 1.55 8.91 -15.75
C MET A 77 1.39 9.91 -16.90
N GLU A 78 0.99 9.45 -18.08
CA GLU A 78 0.72 10.31 -19.23
C GLU A 78 -0.39 11.33 -18.92
N ARG A 79 -1.44 10.89 -18.22
CA ARG A 79 -2.51 11.77 -17.75
C ARG A 79 -1.97 12.85 -16.81
N VAL A 80 -1.12 12.48 -15.84
CA VAL A 80 -0.50 13.44 -14.92
C VAL A 80 0.38 14.43 -15.68
N CYS A 81 1.22 13.95 -16.61
CA CYS A 81 2.06 14.81 -17.46
C CYS A 81 1.22 15.85 -18.21
N ALA A 82 0.10 15.43 -18.81
CA ALA A 82 -0.82 16.31 -19.50
C ALA A 82 -1.45 17.35 -18.57
N GLU A 83 -1.87 16.95 -17.37
CA GLU A 83 -2.50 17.83 -16.39
C GLU A 83 -1.54 18.92 -15.86
N ILE A 84 -0.25 18.60 -15.71
CA ILE A 84 0.77 19.55 -15.23
C ILE A 84 1.53 20.27 -16.36
N GLY A 85 1.20 19.97 -17.62
CA GLY A 85 1.76 20.65 -18.80
C GLY A 85 3.20 20.27 -19.14
N ILE A 86 3.63 19.05 -18.82
CA ILE A 86 4.95 18.53 -19.21
C ILE A 86 4.84 17.47 -20.31
N PRO A 87 5.90 17.24 -21.10
CA PRO A 87 5.93 16.15 -22.07
C PRO A 87 5.67 14.79 -21.40
N ALA A 88 4.95 13.91 -22.12
CA ALA A 88 4.74 12.53 -21.68
C ALA A 88 6.09 11.82 -21.47
N VAL A 89 6.21 11.11 -20.36
CA VAL A 89 7.41 10.34 -20.01
C VAL A 89 7.10 8.86 -20.09
N GLN A 90 7.94 8.12 -20.80
CA GLN A 90 7.90 6.66 -20.77
C GLN A 90 8.57 6.17 -19.49
N LEU A 91 7.82 5.46 -18.64
CA LEU A 91 8.37 4.95 -17.39
C LEU A 91 9.26 3.72 -17.61
N PRO A 92 10.51 3.72 -17.12
CA PRO A 92 11.36 2.55 -17.17
C PRO A 92 10.93 1.51 -16.13
N VAL A 93 11.01 0.22 -16.49
CA VAL A 93 10.76 -0.88 -15.56
C VAL A 93 12.08 -1.29 -14.89
N VAL A 94 12.37 -0.68 -13.74
CA VAL A 94 13.65 -0.90 -13.01
C VAL A 94 13.59 -2.02 -11.98
N ASN A 95 12.41 -2.28 -11.41
CA ASN A 95 12.21 -3.25 -10.32
C ASN A 95 11.25 -4.36 -10.75
N ARG A 96 11.56 -5.03 -11.86
CA ARG A 96 10.76 -6.19 -12.31
C ARG A 96 10.98 -7.36 -11.35
N SER A 97 9.89 -7.99 -10.94
CA SER A 97 9.96 -9.25 -10.18
C SER A 97 10.03 -10.43 -11.14
N ASP A 98 10.94 -11.37 -10.90
CA ASP A 98 11.03 -12.64 -11.65
C ASP A 98 9.97 -13.67 -11.24
N ARG A 99 9.00 -13.28 -10.41
CA ARG A 99 7.93 -14.16 -9.96
C ARG A 99 7.08 -14.58 -11.16
N ARG A 100 7.00 -15.89 -11.38
CA ARG A 100 6.20 -16.49 -12.45
C ARG A 100 4.71 -16.56 -12.13
N GLN A 101 4.37 -16.60 -10.84
CA GLN A 101 2.99 -16.70 -10.36
C GLN A 101 2.33 -15.32 -10.29
N GLN A 102 1.07 -15.24 -10.72
CA GLN A 102 0.27 -14.04 -10.50
C GLN A 102 0.04 -13.86 -9.01
N TYR A 103 0.01 -12.61 -8.52
CA TYR A 103 -0.07 -12.37 -7.08
C TYR A 103 -1.35 -12.98 -6.44
N ARG A 104 -2.42 -13.10 -7.22
CA ARG A 104 -3.71 -13.67 -6.79
C ARG A 104 -3.57 -15.15 -6.39
N GLU A 105 -2.63 -15.88 -7.00
CA GLU A 105 -2.38 -17.30 -6.69
C GLU A 105 -1.83 -17.52 -5.28
N TYR A 106 -1.36 -16.47 -4.60
CA TYR A 106 -0.94 -16.57 -3.20
C TYR A 106 -2.12 -16.60 -2.22
N TYR A 107 -3.31 -16.16 -2.67
CA TYR A 107 -4.49 -16.03 -1.82
C TYR A 107 -5.35 -17.29 -1.87
N ASP A 108 -5.78 -17.75 -0.69
CA ASP A 108 -6.89 -18.68 -0.50
C ASP A 108 -8.07 -17.97 0.21
N ASP A 109 -9.24 -18.62 0.27
CA ASP A 109 -10.46 -18.07 0.87
C ASP A 109 -10.25 -17.50 2.29
N GLU A 110 -9.42 -18.16 3.08
CA GLU A 110 -9.11 -17.71 4.44
C GLU A 110 -8.30 -16.41 4.43
N THR A 111 -7.25 -16.35 3.61
CA THR A 111 -6.42 -15.15 3.50
C THR A 111 -7.18 -13.98 2.87
N ILE A 112 -8.05 -14.24 1.89
CA ILE A 112 -8.94 -13.22 1.30
C ILE A 112 -9.82 -12.63 2.39
N LYS A 113 -10.48 -13.49 3.18
CA LYS A 113 -11.34 -13.03 4.28
C LYS A 113 -10.58 -12.15 5.28
N ILE A 114 -9.40 -12.59 5.71
CA ILE A 114 -8.59 -11.82 6.67
C ILE A 114 -8.21 -10.44 6.10
N VAL A 115 -7.80 -10.38 4.83
CA VAL A 115 -7.39 -9.11 4.21
C VAL A 115 -8.61 -8.22 3.93
N ALA A 116 -9.72 -8.78 3.44
CA ALA A 116 -10.96 -8.06 3.21
C ALA A 116 -11.51 -7.44 4.51
N ASP A 117 -11.56 -8.20 5.60
CA ASP A 117 -12.05 -7.71 6.89
C ASP A 117 -11.12 -6.60 7.43
N ARG A 118 -9.80 -6.77 7.29
CA ARG A 118 -8.81 -5.84 7.86
C ARG A 118 -8.67 -4.53 7.07
N PHE A 119 -8.77 -4.58 5.75
CA PHE A 119 -8.57 -3.44 4.86
C PHE A 119 -9.88 -2.97 4.20
N ALA A 120 -11.04 -3.30 4.78
CA ALA A 120 -12.35 -2.98 4.21
C ALA A 120 -12.49 -1.50 3.84
N THR A 121 -11.98 -0.61 4.68
CA THR A 121 -12.00 0.85 4.44
C THR A 121 -11.18 1.21 3.20
N ASP A 122 -9.94 0.74 3.10
CA ASP A 122 -9.05 1.02 1.97
C ASP A 122 -9.59 0.41 0.67
N ILE A 123 -10.05 -0.84 0.72
CA ILE A 123 -10.63 -1.55 -0.43
C ILE A 123 -11.83 -0.77 -0.99
N LYS A 124 -12.72 -0.32 -0.10
CA LYS A 124 -13.86 0.52 -0.49
C LYS A 124 -13.41 1.90 -1.00
N LEU A 125 -12.42 2.51 -0.37
CA LEU A 125 -11.90 3.83 -0.76
C LEU A 125 -11.32 3.82 -2.17
N PHE A 126 -10.63 2.73 -2.54
CA PHE A 126 -9.95 2.59 -3.83
C PHE A 126 -10.73 1.75 -4.86
N ASP A 127 -11.96 1.34 -4.53
CA ASP A 127 -12.85 0.60 -5.42
C ASP A 127 -12.19 -0.69 -5.95
N TYR A 128 -11.63 -1.49 -5.02
CA TYR A 128 -11.08 -2.81 -5.32
C TYR A 128 -12.04 -3.93 -4.94
N GLU A 129 -11.91 -5.06 -5.62
CA GLU A 129 -12.69 -6.28 -5.41
C GLU A 129 -11.75 -7.50 -5.38
N PHE A 130 -12.19 -8.57 -4.71
CA PHE A 130 -11.47 -9.85 -4.61
C PHE A 130 -12.05 -10.89 -5.55
#